data_AF-A0A524JPF3-F1
#
_entry.id   AF-A0A524JPF3-F1
#
_cell.length_a   1.000
_cell.length_b   1.000
_cell.length_c   1.000
_cell.angle_alpha   90.00
_cell.angle_beta   90.00
_cell.angle_gamma   90.00
#
_symmetry.space_group_name_H-M   'P 1'
#
loop_
_entity.id
_entity.type
_entity.pdbx_description
1 polymer ?
#
loop_
_entity_poly.entity_id
_entity_poly.type
_entity_poly.pdbx_seq_one_letter_code
_entity_poly.pdbx_strand_id
1 'polypeptide(L)'
;MLNFNIFIRKTIMKKIYLFIASCCFLSIISCNNELDLQPLDRLTADTFYKTRADFDGAVFASYSSIQDFWGTSTETLSEMGEFWKITLAITDDVAADAVLSDQISRDIDNLFLRASDTPYGAAYTQIYEGIYRANLVIQNLDNENSLTAEDKAELGAEARFLRAWFHFQAMKLFGTPPLALDIIPGINDQARPNATQDELFTAILADFSAAA
;
A
#
# COMPACT_ATOMS: atom_id res chain seq x y z
N MET A 1 -14.96 -54.55 61.08
CA MET A 1 -14.42 -53.22 60.73
C MET A 1 -13.96 -53.06 59.27
N LEU A 2 -13.56 -54.12 58.53
CA LEU A 2 -13.08 -53.97 57.14
C LEU A 2 -14.14 -53.52 56.11
N ASN A 3 -15.40 -53.96 56.22
CA ASN A 3 -16.43 -53.69 55.19
C ASN A 3 -16.95 -52.24 55.17
N PHE A 4 -16.82 -51.49 56.27
CA PHE A 4 -17.30 -50.11 56.37
C PHE A 4 -16.37 -49.13 55.62
N ASN A 5 -15.05 -49.34 55.71
CA ASN A 5 -14.04 -48.51 55.03
C ASN A 5 -14.08 -48.67 53.50
N ILE A 6 -14.47 -49.83 52.98
CA ILE A 6 -14.56 -50.09 51.53
C ILE A 6 -15.76 -49.36 50.91
N PHE A 7 -16.89 -49.30 51.62
CA PHE A 7 -18.11 -48.63 51.17
C PHE A 7 -17.94 -47.10 51.11
N ILE A 8 -17.27 -46.53 52.12
CA ILE A 8 -16.92 -45.10 52.16
C ILE A 8 -15.97 -44.74 51.01
N ARG A 9 -14.94 -45.57 50.74
CA ARG A 9 -14.00 -45.36 49.63
C ARG A 9 -14.69 -45.37 48.26
N LYS A 10 -15.61 -46.30 48.01
CA LYS A 10 -16.38 -46.35 46.74
C LYS A 10 -17.26 -45.12 46.55
N THR A 11 -17.86 -44.60 47.62
CA THR A 11 -18.75 -43.44 47.57
C THR A 11 -17.96 -42.13 47.36
N ILE A 12 -16.77 -42.02 47.96
CA ILE A 12 -15.84 -40.90 47.76
C ILE A 12 -15.27 -40.91 46.33
N MET A 13 -14.85 -42.08 45.83
CA MET A 13 -14.34 -42.23 44.46
C MET A 13 -15.40 -41.86 43.41
N LYS A 14 -16.67 -42.25 43.61
CA LYS A 14 -17.78 -41.91 42.70
C LYS A 14 -18.05 -40.41 42.66
N LYS A 15 -17.91 -39.70 43.79
CA LYS A 15 -18.02 -38.23 43.86
C LYS A 15 -16.83 -37.53 43.22
N ILE A 16 -15.62 -38.09 43.33
CA ILE A 16 -14.42 -37.58 42.65
C ILE A 16 -14.54 -37.72 41.13
N TYR A 17 -15.02 -38.87 40.62
CA TYR A 17 -15.26 -39.04 39.18
C TYR A 17 -16.35 -38.08 38.64
N LEU A 18 -17.41 -37.83 39.42
CA LEU A 18 -18.44 -36.84 39.09
C LEU A 18 -17.89 -35.40 39.09
N PHE A 19 -16.98 -35.09 40.02
CA PHE A 19 -16.33 -33.78 40.07
C PHE A 19 -15.37 -33.57 38.89
N ILE A 20 -14.56 -34.59 38.55
CA ILE A 20 -13.65 -34.55 37.39
C ILE A 20 -14.45 -34.44 36.09
N ALA A 21 -15.55 -35.19 35.95
CA ALA A 21 -16.41 -35.10 34.77
C ALA A 21 -17.06 -33.71 34.63
N SER A 22 -17.48 -33.09 35.75
CA SER A 22 -18.00 -31.71 35.78
C SER A 22 -16.95 -30.68 35.36
N CYS A 23 -15.71 -30.80 35.88
CA CYS A 23 -14.60 -29.92 35.49
C CYS A 23 -14.22 -30.06 34.01
N CYS A 24 -14.24 -31.29 33.46
CA CYS A 24 -14.04 -31.50 32.02
C CYS A 24 -15.17 -30.91 31.16
N PHE A 25 -16.39 -30.85 31.67
CA PHE A 25 -17.53 -30.24 30.97
C PHE A 25 -17.49 -28.71 30.95
N LEU A 26 -16.76 -28.07 31.88
CA LEU A 26 -16.51 -26.63 31.82
C LEU A 26 -15.39 -26.26 30.82
N SER A 27 -14.55 -27.22 30.41
CA SER A 27 -13.43 -26.96 29.49
C SER A 27 -13.85 -26.82 28.02
N ILE A 28 -15.07 -27.25 27.67
CA ILE A 28 -15.63 -27.17 26.31
C ILE A 28 -16.40 -25.87 26.05
N ILE A 29 -16.64 -25.05 27.08
CA ILE A 29 -17.19 -23.69 26.94
C ILE A 29 -16.02 -22.71 26.91
N SER A 30 -15.12 -22.90 25.93
CA SER A 30 -14.11 -21.91 25.59
C SER A 30 -14.75 -20.93 24.62
N CYS A 31 -14.91 -19.68 25.04
CA CYS A 31 -15.37 -18.59 24.18
C CYS A 31 -14.33 -18.35 23.08
N ASN A 32 -14.52 -18.96 21.92
CA ASN A 32 -13.61 -18.84 20.77
C ASN A 32 -13.90 -17.63 19.87
N ASN A 33 -14.84 -16.73 20.21
CA ASN A 33 -15.36 -15.72 19.28
C ASN A 33 -14.98 -14.27 19.61
N GLU A 34 -14.06 -14.00 20.55
CA GLU A 34 -13.61 -12.64 20.89
C GLU A 34 -12.15 -12.32 20.51
N LEU A 35 -11.47 -13.21 19.80
CA LEU A 35 -10.04 -13.03 19.47
C LEU A 35 -9.77 -12.53 18.04
N ASP A 36 -10.81 -12.15 17.29
CA ASP A 36 -10.71 -11.44 16.01
C ASP A 36 -11.26 -10.01 16.16
N LEU A 37 -10.71 -9.25 17.10
CA LEU A 37 -11.00 -7.83 17.19
C LEU A 37 -10.24 -7.12 16.07
N GLN A 38 -10.95 -6.68 15.03
CA GLN A 38 -10.42 -5.68 14.10
C GLN A 38 -10.01 -4.46 14.93
N PRO A 39 -8.83 -3.88 14.66
CA PRO A 39 -8.33 -2.79 15.47
C PRO A 39 -9.27 -1.58 15.34
N LEU A 40 -9.88 -1.17 16.45
CA LEU A 40 -10.91 -0.11 16.49
C LEU A 40 -10.33 1.29 16.27
N ASP A 41 -9.00 1.42 16.36
CA ASP A 41 -8.25 2.67 16.31
C ASP A 41 -7.59 2.94 14.95
N ARG A 42 -7.64 1.98 14.02
CA ARG A 42 -7.09 2.13 12.67
C ARG A 42 -7.99 1.47 11.63
N LEU A 43 -8.21 2.19 10.55
CA LEU A 43 -8.89 1.67 9.38
C LEU A 43 -8.02 0.55 8.78
N THR A 44 -8.60 -0.63 8.60
CA THR A 44 -7.97 -1.73 7.84
C THR A 44 -8.43 -1.66 6.39
N ALA A 45 -7.62 -2.18 5.46
CA ALA A 45 -8.01 -2.20 4.04
C ALA A 45 -9.38 -2.88 3.83
N ASP A 46 -9.70 -3.89 4.64
CA ASP A 46 -10.97 -4.63 4.59
C ASP A 46 -12.18 -3.82 5.05
N THR A 47 -11.97 -2.83 5.94
CA THR A 47 -13.04 -2.02 6.54
C THR A 47 -13.15 -0.62 5.94
N PHE A 48 -12.13 -0.17 5.19
CA PHE A 48 -12.05 1.19 4.65
C PHE A 48 -12.91 1.41 3.40
N TYR A 49 -12.83 0.53 2.39
CA TYR A 49 -13.45 0.77 1.07
C TYR A 49 -14.95 0.48 1.04
N LYS A 50 -15.78 1.28 1.71
CA LYS A 50 -17.22 1.05 1.85
C LYS A 50 -18.10 2.12 1.23
N THR A 51 -17.74 3.39 1.35
CA THR A 51 -18.56 4.52 0.90
C THR A 51 -17.83 5.37 -0.13
N ARG A 52 -18.57 6.18 -0.91
CA ARG A 52 -17.97 7.12 -1.87
C ARG A 52 -16.89 8.00 -1.23
N ALA A 53 -17.12 8.50 -0.02
CA ALA A 53 -16.15 9.32 0.71
C ALA A 53 -14.83 8.58 1.01
N ASP A 54 -14.89 7.27 1.30
CA ASP A 54 -13.68 6.47 1.53
C ASP A 54 -12.86 6.33 0.23
N PHE A 55 -13.55 6.10 -0.88
CA PHE A 55 -12.91 6.01 -2.19
C PHE A 55 -12.35 7.36 -2.66
N ASP A 56 -13.07 8.48 -2.44
CA ASP A 56 -12.56 9.83 -2.71
C ASP A 56 -11.28 10.08 -1.90
N GLY A 57 -11.27 9.71 -0.61
CA GLY A 57 -10.09 9.79 0.23
C GLY A 57 -8.90 8.97 -0.29
N ALA A 58 -9.15 7.75 -0.80
CA ALA A 58 -8.12 6.91 -1.41
C ALA A 58 -7.58 7.49 -2.74
N VAL A 59 -8.45 8.06 -3.57
CA VAL A 59 -8.05 8.76 -4.80
C VAL A 59 -7.24 10.01 -4.44
N PHE A 60 -7.65 10.80 -3.44
CA PHE A 60 -6.87 11.94 -2.94
C PHE A 60 -5.51 11.54 -2.38
N ALA A 61 -5.39 10.37 -1.75
CA ALA A 61 -4.07 9.86 -1.37
C ALA A 61 -3.19 9.65 -2.62
N SER A 62 -3.73 9.14 -3.73
CA SER A 62 -2.97 9.02 -4.98
C SER A 62 -2.55 10.39 -5.54
N TYR A 63 -3.42 11.41 -5.48
CA TYR A 63 -3.06 12.79 -5.84
C TYR A 63 -2.00 13.40 -4.91
N SER A 64 -2.03 13.09 -3.61
CA SER A 64 -1.02 13.55 -2.64
C SER A 64 0.38 13.06 -3.04
N SER A 65 0.52 11.84 -3.57
CA SER A 65 1.80 11.35 -4.09
C SER A 65 2.36 12.18 -5.26
N ILE A 66 1.51 12.89 -6.02
CA ILE A 66 1.97 13.85 -7.04
C ILE A 66 2.64 15.04 -6.36
N GLN A 67 2.06 15.59 -5.30
CA GLN A 67 2.64 16.74 -4.59
C GLN A 67 4.00 16.38 -3.98
N ASP A 68 4.11 15.19 -3.40
CA ASP A 68 5.37 14.66 -2.88
C ASP A 68 6.42 14.51 -4.00
N PHE A 69 6.01 13.97 -5.14
CA PHE A 69 6.86 13.80 -6.33
C PHE A 69 7.44 15.12 -6.87
N TRP A 70 6.67 16.21 -6.79
CA TRP A 70 7.13 17.54 -7.19
C TRP A 70 7.86 18.30 -6.08
N GLY A 71 8.01 17.71 -4.89
CA GLY A 71 8.74 18.32 -3.78
C GLY A 71 8.02 19.53 -3.19
N THR A 72 6.69 19.60 -3.34
CA THR A 72 5.87 20.69 -2.78
C THR A 72 5.34 20.36 -1.39
N SER A 73 5.78 19.24 -0.82
CA SER A 73 5.31 18.63 0.42
C SER A 73 6.48 18.04 1.20
N THR A 74 6.40 18.11 2.54
CA THR A 74 7.37 17.51 3.48
C THR A 74 6.82 16.26 4.18
N GLU A 75 5.59 15.82 3.87
CA GLU A 75 4.86 14.85 4.70
C GLU A 75 5.47 13.44 4.72
N THR A 76 6.01 12.95 3.60
CA THR A 76 6.49 11.56 3.46
C THR A 76 8.01 11.43 3.40
N LEU A 77 8.72 12.37 2.76
CA LEU A 77 10.16 12.25 2.48
C LEU A 77 10.95 13.57 2.59
N SER A 78 10.48 14.57 3.35
CA SER A 78 11.23 15.82 3.61
C SER A 78 11.77 16.50 2.33
N GLU A 79 10.91 16.97 1.41
CA GLU A 79 11.32 17.71 0.18
C GLU A 79 12.42 17.03 -0.66
N MET A 80 12.61 15.71 -0.54
CA MET A 80 13.63 14.99 -1.31
C MET A 80 13.17 14.60 -2.73
N GLY A 81 11.87 14.69 -3.00
CA GLY A 81 11.25 14.48 -4.31
C GLY A 81 11.46 15.69 -5.22
N GLU A 82 12.69 15.94 -5.63
CA GLU A 82 13.04 17.17 -6.34
C GLU A 82 12.87 17.01 -7.87
N PHE A 83 11.75 16.43 -8.32
CA PHE A 83 11.54 16.12 -9.74
C PHE A 83 11.67 17.35 -10.65
N TRP A 84 11.23 18.52 -10.17
CA TRP A 84 11.40 19.77 -10.91
C TRP A 84 12.90 20.11 -11.12
N LYS A 85 13.77 19.87 -10.13
CA LYS A 85 15.22 20.07 -10.30
C LYS A 85 15.82 19.05 -11.24
N ILE A 86 15.45 17.77 -11.09
CA ILE A 86 15.91 16.69 -11.97
C ILE A 86 15.57 17.01 -13.43
N THR A 87 14.40 17.59 -13.70
CA THR A 87 13.96 17.86 -15.08
C THR A 87 14.43 19.19 -15.65
N LEU A 88 14.64 20.22 -14.82
CA LEU A 88 15.12 21.52 -15.30
C LEU A 88 16.65 21.60 -15.39
N ALA A 89 17.38 21.10 -14.41
CA ALA A 89 18.84 21.24 -14.37
C ALA A 89 19.57 20.34 -15.38
N ILE A 90 18.86 19.40 -16.03
CA ILE A 90 19.40 18.61 -17.15
C ILE A 90 19.24 19.31 -18.50
N THR A 91 18.58 20.47 -18.53
CA THR A 91 18.41 21.33 -19.72
C THR A 91 19.46 22.44 -19.71
N ASP A 92 19.53 23.23 -20.79
CA ASP A 92 20.39 24.42 -20.87
C ASP A 92 19.73 25.71 -20.36
N ASP A 93 18.53 25.62 -19.78
CA ASP A 93 17.77 26.78 -19.27
C ASP A 93 18.15 27.19 -17.84
N VAL A 94 18.71 26.28 -17.04
CA VAL A 94 19.03 26.47 -15.61
C VAL A 94 20.38 25.83 -15.30
N ALA A 95 21.20 26.47 -14.46
CA ALA A 95 22.47 25.93 -13.97
C ALA A 95 22.57 26.04 -12.44
N ALA A 96 23.28 25.11 -11.81
CA ALA A 96 23.58 25.19 -10.40
C ALA A 96 24.69 26.23 -10.15
N ASP A 97 24.53 27.04 -9.11
CA ASP A 97 25.58 27.98 -8.73
C ASP A 97 26.77 27.21 -8.15
N ALA A 98 27.97 27.50 -8.68
CA ALA A 98 29.19 26.78 -8.32
C ALA A 98 29.57 26.93 -6.82
N VAL A 99 29.08 27.98 -6.15
CA VAL A 99 29.42 28.31 -4.75
C VAL A 99 28.22 28.14 -3.82
N LEU A 100 27.04 28.58 -4.23
CA LEU A 100 25.85 28.71 -3.39
C LEU A 100 24.93 27.49 -3.42
N SER A 101 24.93 26.71 -4.51
CA SER A 101 24.10 25.50 -4.57
C SER A 101 24.65 24.40 -3.65
N ASP A 102 23.82 23.45 -3.27
CA ASP A 102 24.28 22.23 -2.62
C ASP A 102 24.99 21.28 -3.61
N GLN A 103 25.62 20.22 -3.10
CA GLN A 103 26.33 19.26 -3.96
C GLN A 103 25.40 18.43 -4.85
N ILE A 104 24.19 18.12 -4.39
CA ILE A 104 23.21 17.32 -5.15
C ILE A 104 22.78 18.10 -6.40
N SER A 105 22.45 19.38 -6.24
CA SER A 105 22.06 20.27 -7.32
C SER A 105 23.19 20.42 -8.36
N ARG A 106 24.45 20.54 -7.91
CA ARG A 106 25.62 20.54 -8.81
C ARG A 106 25.83 19.20 -9.51
N ASP A 107 25.64 18.08 -8.82
CA ASP A 107 25.81 16.76 -9.42
C ASP A 107 24.75 16.52 -10.51
N ILE A 108 23.50 16.95 -10.30
CA ILE A 108 22.43 16.89 -11.32
C ILE A 108 22.80 17.74 -12.55
N ASP A 109 23.22 19.00 -12.35
CA ASP A 109 23.61 19.92 -13.42
C ASP A 109 24.81 19.38 -14.24
N ASN A 110 25.76 18.72 -13.59
CA ASN A 110 26.89 18.07 -14.26
C ASN A 110 26.55 16.68 -14.85
N LEU A 111 25.28 16.26 -14.81
CA LEU A 111 24.82 14.92 -15.20
C LEU A 111 25.58 13.78 -14.50
N PHE A 112 26.04 14.03 -13.27
CA PHE A 112 26.80 13.09 -12.47
C PHE A 112 25.87 12.27 -11.56
N LEU A 113 25.42 11.13 -12.08
CA LEU A 113 24.36 10.30 -11.50
C LEU A 113 24.91 9.04 -10.81
N ARG A 114 24.43 8.74 -9.61
CA ARG A 114 24.72 7.51 -8.86
C ARG A 114 23.43 6.83 -8.43
N ALA A 115 23.47 5.49 -8.32
CA ALA A 115 22.33 4.72 -7.82
C ALA A 115 21.94 5.06 -6.36
N SER A 116 22.86 5.65 -5.58
CA SER A 116 22.61 6.08 -4.20
C SER A 116 22.10 7.51 -4.07
N ASP A 117 21.92 8.24 -5.19
CA ASP A 117 21.52 9.64 -5.13
C ASP A 117 20.05 9.75 -4.69
N THR A 118 19.85 10.44 -3.57
CA THR A 118 18.55 10.50 -2.91
C THR A 118 17.40 11.03 -3.77
N PRO A 119 17.57 12.06 -4.63
CA PRO A 119 16.45 12.58 -5.42
C PRO A 119 15.82 11.53 -6.35
N TYR A 120 16.63 10.67 -6.95
CA TYR A 120 16.15 9.61 -7.84
C TYR A 120 15.46 8.49 -7.06
N GLY A 121 16.00 8.12 -5.90
CA GLY A 121 15.37 7.16 -5.00
C GLY A 121 14.03 7.65 -4.44
N ALA A 122 13.95 8.95 -4.10
CA ALA A 122 12.72 9.59 -3.64
C ALA A 122 11.67 9.62 -4.76
N ALA A 123 12.04 10.08 -5.97
CA ALA A 123 11.17 10.09 -7.13
C ALA A 123 10.63 8.70 -7.46
N TYR A 124 11.49 7.67 -7.44
CA TYR A 124 11.08 6.28 -7.62
C TYR A 124 10.04 5.86 -6.56
N THR A 125 10.33 6.12 -5.29
CA THR A 125 9.45 5.77 -4.17
C THR A 125 8.08 6.41 -4.30
N GLN A 126 8.03 7.71 -4.59
CA GLN A 126 6.78 8.48 -4.70
C GLN A 126 5.94 8.03 -5.91
N ILE A 127 6.59 7.72 -7.03
CA ILE A 127 5.91 7.18 -8.22
C ILE A 127 5.26 5.83 -7.88
N TYR A 128 5.99 4.90 -7.29
CA TYR A 128 5.45 3.56 -6.98
C TYR A 128 4.45 3.57 -5.84
N GLU A 129 4.57 4.50 -4.90
CA GLU A 129 3.54 4.76 -3.90
C GLU A 129 2.24 5.25 -4.55
N GLY A 130 2.31 6.18 -5.49
CA GLY A 130 1.16 6.64 -6.26
C GLY A 130 0.50 5.51 -7.07
N ILE A 131 1.31 4.67 -7.72
CA ILE A 131 0.83 3.46 -8.43
C ILE A 131 0.11 2.51 -7.47
N TYR A 132 0.70 2.25 -6.30
CA TYR A 132 0.13 1.36 -5.31
C TYR A 132 -1.21 1.88 -4.77
N ARG A 133 -1.30 3.18 -4.45
CA ARG A 133 -2.54 3.84 -4.00
C ARG A 133 -3.64 3.78 -5.07
N ALA A 134 -3.28 3.96 -6.34
CA ALA A 134 -4.23 3.80 -7.45
C ALA A 134 -4.69 2.34 -7.63
N ASN A 135 -3.79 1.36 -7.52
CA ASN A 135 -4.12 -0.06 -7.56
C ASN A 135 -5.08 -0.46 -6.43
N LEU A 136 -4.88 0.10 -5.24
CA LEU A 136 -5.79 -0.06 -4.10
C LEU A 136 -7.22 0.36 -4.42
N VAL A 137 -7.40 1.55 -5.03
CA VAL A 137 -8.73 2.00 -5.46
C VAL A 137 -9.31 1.02 -6.47
N ILE A 138 -8.60 0.75 -7.57
CA ILE A 138 -9.08 -0.09 -8.67
C ILE A 138 -9.49 -1.49 -8.17
N GLN A 139 -8.68 -2.12 -7.33
CA GLN A 139 -8.95 -3.46 -6.82
C GLN A 139 -10.16 -3.53 -5.89
N ASN A 140 -10.48 -2.43 -5.17
CA ASN A 140 -11.56 -2.41 -4.20
C ASN A 140 -12.91 -1.95 -4.77
N LEU A 141 -12.96 -1.39 -5.99
CA LEU A 141 -14.21 -0.94 -6.62
C LEU A 141 -15.25 -2.07 -6.75
N ASP A 142 -14.80 -3.28 -7.02
CA ASP A 142 -15.68 -4.45 -7.23
C ASP A 142 -16.03 -5.20 -5.93
N ASN A 143 -15.43 -4.80 -4.80
CA ASN A 143 -15.79 -5.36 -3.49
C ASN A 143 -17.16 -4.86 -3.02
N GLU A 144 -17.67 -5.44 -1.92
CA GLU A 144 -18.92 -5.00 -1.31
C GLU A 144 -18.78 -3.59 -0.73
N ASN A 145 -19.48 -2.64 -1.36
CA ASN A 145 -19.50 -1.22 -1.05
C ASN A 145 -20.85 -0.59 -1.47
N SER A 146 -21.07 0.67 -1.10
CA SER A 146 -22.29 1.43 -1.37
C SER A 146 -22.22 2.27 -2.65
N LEU A 147 -21.24 2.03 -3.54
CA LEU A 147 -21.04 2.82 -4.75
C LEU A 147 -22.10 2.50 -5.81
N THR A 148 -22.57 3.53 -6.51
CA THR A 148 -23.36 3.36 -7.73
C THR A 148 -22.49 2.90 -8.90
N ALA A 149 -23.10 2.50 -10.01
CA ALA A 149 -22.34 2.14 -11.22
C ALA A 149 -21.59 3.36 -11.77
N GLU A 150 -22.21 4.53 -11.68
CA GLU A 150 -21.64 5.82 -12.06
C GLU A 150 -20.44 6.18 -11.18
N ASP A 151 -20.55 6.03 -9.85
CA ASP A 151 -19.43 6.25 -8.94
C ASP A 151 -18.24 5.35 -9.28
N LYS A 152 -18.48 4.06 -9.55
CA LYS A 152 -17.42 3.11 -9.89
C LYS A 152 -16.74 3.46 -11.21
N ALA A 153 -17.50 3.95 -12.19
CA ALA A 153 -16.95 4.40 -13.46
C ALA A 153 -16.05 5.63 -13.28
N GLU A 154 -16.51 6.64 -12.53
CA GLU A 154 -15.77 7.87 -12.26
C GLU A 154 -14.49 7.60 -11.47
N LEU A 155 -14.59 6.96 -10.30
CA LEU A 155 -13.46 6.64 -9.44
C LEU A 155 -12.46 5.69 -10.12
N GLY A 156 -12.96 4.74 -10.91
CA GLY A 156 -12.15 3.83 -11.70
C GLY A 156 -11.37 4.55 -12.80
N ALA A 157 -12.00 5.51 -13.48
CA ALA A 157 -11.33 6.34 -14.48
C ALA A 157 -10.23 7.20 -13.85
N GLU A 158 -10.52 7.89 -12.75
CA GLU A 158 -9.54 8.70 -12.04
C GLU A 158 -8.32 7.89 -11.57
N ALA A 159 -8.55 6.75 -10.92
CA ALA A 159 -7.46 5.90 -10.45
C ALA A 159 -6.61 5.35 -11.60
N ARG A 160 -7.22 4.97 -12.73
CA ARG A 160 -6.48 4.52 -13.92
C ARG A 160 -5.68 5.64 -14.56
N PHE A 161 -6.26 6.83 -14.67
CA PHE A 161 -5.53 8.01 -15.15
C PHE A 161 -4.29 8.28 -14.31
N LEU A 162 -4.43 8.28 -12.98
CA LEU A 162 -3.31 8.49 -12.06
C LEU A 162 -2.26 7.38 -12.20
N ARG A 163 -2.68 6.11 -12.25
CA ARG A 163 -1.76 4.99 -12.44
C ARG A 163 -0.99 5.08 -13.75
N ALA A 164 -1.65 5.46 -14.85
CA ALA A 164 -1.01 5.69 -16.14
C ALA A 164 -0.03 6.87 -16.08
N TRP A 165 -0.41 7.96 -15.44
CA TRP A 165 0.45 9.14 -15.26
C TRP A 165 1.74 8.79 -14.49
N PHE A 166 1.64 8.03 -13.40
CA PHE A 166 2.80 7.59 -12.63
C PHE A 166 3.70 6.64 -13.42
N HIS A 167 3.14 5.64 -14.12
CA HIS A 167 3.95 4.77 -15.00
C HIS A 167 4.62 5.55 -16.12
N PHE A 168 3.95 6.58 -16.66
CA PHE A 168 4.55 7.45 -17.66
C PHE A 168 5.72 8.27 -17.09
N GLN A 169 5.63 8.80 -15.87
CA GLN A 169 6.78 9.46 -15.23
C GLN A 169 7.92 8.46 -14.94
N ALA A 170 7.60 7.25 -14.48
CA ALA A 170 8.60 6.20 -14.28
C ALA A 170 9.34 5.88 -15.58
N MET A 171 8.61 5.72 -16.67
CA MET A 171 9.16 5.43 -17.98
C MET A 171 10.08 6.56 -18.47
N LYS A 172 9.69 7.83 -18.28
CA LYS A 172 10.52 8.98 -18.65
C LYS A 172 11.84 9.06 -17.88
N LEU A 173 11.82 8.75 -16.58
CA LEU A 173 13.00 8.84 -15.72
C LEU A 173 13.91 7.62 -15.82
N PHE A 174 13.33 6.42 -15.92
CA PHE A 174 14.05 5.15 -15.74
C PHE A 174 14.05 4.26 -16.99
N GLY A 175 13.37 4.68 -18.07
CA GLY A 175 13.29 3.96 -19.33
C GLY A 175 12.38 2.73 -19.28
N THR A 176 12.85 1.65 -18.68
CA THR A 176 12.15 0.35 -18.60
C THR A 176 11.88 -0.07 -17.16
N PRO A 177 11.21 0.76 -16.33
CA PRO A 177 10.90 0.39 -14.95
C PRO A 177 9.99 -0.86 -14.89
N PRO A 178 9.90 -1.52 -13.73
CA PRO A 178 8.88 -2.54 -13.49
C PRO A 178 7.44 -2.06 -13.77
N LEU A 179 6.57 -2.98 -14.19
CA LEU A 179 5.15 -2.70 -14.42
C LEU A 179 4.31 -3.23 -13.25
N ALA A 180 3.58 -2.35 -12.56
CA ALA A 180 2.81 -2.67 -11.36
C ALA A 180 1.32 -2.33 -11.54
N LEU A 181 0.52 -3.30 -11.98
CA LEU A 181 -0.92 -3.14 -12.27
C LEU A 181 -1.86 -3.68 -11.18
N ASP A 182 -1.27 -4.16 -10.09
CA ASP A 182 -1.92 -4.88 -9.00
C ASP A 182 -1.20 -4.61 -7.67
N ILE A 183 -1.89 -4.87 -6.57
CA ILE A 183 -1.33 -4.79 -5.21
C ILE A 183 -0.44 -6.01 -4.99
N ILE A 184 0.77 -5.78 -4.47
CA ILE A 184 1.69 -6.85 -4.06
C ILE A 184 1.60 -7.00 -2.53
N PRO A 185 0.98 -8.07 -2.01
CA PRO A 185 0.80 -8.24 -0.56
C PRO A 185 2.07 -8.71 0.16
N GLY A 186 3.01 -9.35 -0.54
CA GLY A 186 4.21 -9.95 0.03
C GLY A 186 5.47 -9.09 -0.16
N ILE A 187 6.23 -8.83 0.91
CA ILE A 187 7.50 -8.09 0.82
C ILE A 187 8.53 -8.79 -0.08
N ASN A 188 8.47 -10.12 -0.17
CA ASN A 188 9.36 -10.92 -1.01
C ASN A 188 9.01 -10.83 -2.51
N ASP A 189 7.80 -10.39 -2.84
CA ASP A 189 7.28 -10.32 -4.21
C ASP A 189 7.38 -8.91 -4.81
N GLN A 190 7.89 -7.94 -4.03
CA GLN A 190 8.01 -6.54 -4.47
C GLN A 190 9.09 -6.35 -5.54
N ALA A 191 10.10 -7.23 -5.57
CA ALA A 191 11.16 -7.18 -6.58
C ALA A 191 10.65 -7.73 -7.92
N ARG A 192 9.99 -6.87 -8.70
CA ARG A 192 9.57 -7.19 -10.06
C ARG A 192 10.70 -6.92 -11.06
N PRO A 193 10.82 -7.73 -12.12
CA PRO A 193 11.74 -7.41 -13.21
C PRO A 193 11.28 -6.14 -13.94
N ASN A 194 12.23 -5.49 -14.59
CA ASN A 194 11.96 -4.42 -15.54
C ASN A 194 11.04 -4.92 -16.65
N ALA A 195 10.03 -4.12 -16.99
CA ALA A 195 9.17 -4.40 -18.13
C ALA A 195 9.82 -3.95 -19.44
N THR A 196 9.34 -4.45 -20.57
CA THR A 196 9.72 -3.93 -21.88
C THR A 196 9.06 -2.57 -22.14
N GLN A 197 9.63 -1.80 -23.07
CA GLN A 197 9.08 -0.52 -23.48
C GLN A 197 7.65 -0.66 -24.06
N ASP A 198 7.41 -1.73 -24.83
CA ASP A 198 6.11 -2.02 -25.44
C ASP A 198 5.06 -2.39 -24.39
N GLU A 199 5.41 -3.18 -23.37
CA GLU A 199 4.51 -3.51 -22.26
C GLU A 199 4.10 -2.26 -21.49
N LEU A 200 5.06 -1.37 -21.18
CA LEU A 200 4.79 -0.10 -20.51
C LEU A 200 3.87 0.79 -21.34
N PHE A 201 4.18 1.03 -22.62
CA PHE A 201 3.34 1.84 -23.49
C PHE A 201 1.93 1.27 -23.61
N THR A 202 1.83 -0.05 -23.80
CA THR A 202 0.53 -0.73 -23.93
C THR A 202 -0.32 -0.53 -22.68
N ALA A 203 0.27 -0.73 -21.49
CA ALA A 203 -0.44 -0.57 -20.24
C ALA A 203 -0.84 0.90 -19.97
N ILE A 204 0.07 1.85 -20.19
CA ILE A 204 -0.16 3.28 -20.01
C ILE A 204 -1.30 3.75 -20.93
N LEU A 205 -1.26 3.40 -22.21
CA LEU A 205 -2.29 3.80 -23.17
C LEU A 205 -3.63 3.11 -22.88
N ALA A 206 -3.63 1.86 -22.42
CA ALA A 206 -4.85 1.16 -22.03
C ALA A 206 -5.54 1.85 -20.85
N ASP A 207 -4.80 2.24 -19.81
CA ASP A 207 -5.38 2.94 -18.67
C ASP A 207 -5.85 4.36 -19.04
N PHE A 208 -5.09 5.12 -19.85
CA PHE A 208 -5.56 6.42 -20.34
C PHE A 208 -6.82 6.30 -21.22
N SER A 209 -6.90 5.26 -22.06
CA SER A 209 -8.08 5.03 -22.91
C SER A 209 -9.30 4.59 -22.09
N ALA A 210 -9.09 3.83 -21.01
CA ALA A 210 -10.15 3.42 -20.11
C ALA A 210 -10.65 4.57 -19.22
N ALA A 211 -9.85 5.62 -19.05
CA ALA A 211 -10.20 6.81 -18.28
C ALA A 211 -10.88 7.93 -19.10
N ALA A 212 -10.85 7.84 -20.42
CA ALA A 212 -11.41 8.84 -21.36
C ALA A 212 -12.88 8.56 -21.70
#